data_AF-A0A0K8UW16-F1
#
_entry.id   AF-A0A0K8UW16-F1
#
_cell.length_a   1.000
_cell.length_b   1.000
_cell.length_c   1.000
_cell.angle_alpha   90.00
_cell.angle_beta   90.00
_cell.angle_gamma   90.00
#
_symmetry.space_group_name_H-M   'P 1'
#
loop_
_entity.id
_entity.type
_entity.pdbx_description
1 polymer ?
#
loop_
_entity_poly.entity_id
_entity_poly.type
_entity_poly.pdbx_seq_one_letter_code
_entity_poly.pdbx_strand_id
1 'polypeptide(L)'
;MFYDGDGESNDGMDSDCSTCSNPGKQVVVGICAMAKKTQSKPMKEILTRLQEFEFIKMLIFSEDVILKESVENWPLCDCLISFHSKGFPLEKAIQYAQLRKPYVLNNLHMQYDIQDRRRVYAILEKEGIEIPRYAVLDRDSPDPKQHELIESEDHVEVNGIIFNKPFVEKPVSAEDHNIYIYYPTSAGGGSQRLFRKIGSRSSVYSPESRVRKTGSFIYEDFMPTDGTDVKVYTVGPDYAHAEARKSPALDGKVERDSEGKEIRYPVILNNAEKLISRKVCLAFKQTVCGFDLLRANGKSYVCDVNGFSFVKNSNKYYDDCAKILGNMILRELTPTLHIPWLVPFQLDDPPIVPTTFGKMMELRCVVAGIRHGERNP
;
A
#
# COMPACT_ATOMS: atom_id res chain seq x y z
N MET A 1 59.98 18.46 -67.14
CA MET A 1 59.48 18.15 -65.78
C MET A 1 57.97 18.33 -65.85
N PHE A 2 57.16 17.32 -66.21
CA PHE A 2 56.65 16.21 -65.34
C PHE A 2 55.96 16.80 -64.09
N TYR A 3 54.67 16.67 -63.73
CA TYR A 3 53.48 15.84 -64.05
C TYR A 3 52.22 16.74 -63.78
N ASP A 4 51.17 16.74 -64.62
CA ASP A 4 49.84 16.06 -64.49
C ASP A 4 48.99 16.33 -63.24
N GLY A 5 47.69 16.60 -63.48
CA GLY A 5 46.61 15.72 -62.97
C GLY A 5 45.65 16.28 -61.92
N ASP A 6 44.48 16.72 -62.40
CA ASP A 6 43.09 16.43 -61.94
C ASP A 6 42.77 16.08 -60.47
N GLY A 7 41.57 16.50 -60.03
CA GLY A 7 40.78 15.66 -59.11
C GLY A 7 39.87 16.39 -58.11
N GLU A 8 38.65 16.68 -58.57
CA GLU A 8 37.33 16.55 -57.93
C GLU A 8 37.12 16.58 -56.40
N SER A 9 36.03 17.27 -56.08
CA SER A 9 35.21 17.26 -54.87
C SER A 9 34.87 15.86 -54.31
N ASN A 10 34.80 15.76 -52.97
CA ASN A 10 33.94 14.77 -52.34
C ASN A 10 33.38 15.28 -50.99
N ASP A 11 32.08 15.56 -50.97
CA ASP A 11 31.26 15.58 -49.77
C ASP A 11 31.22 14.15 -49.20
N GLY A 12 31.64 13.98 -47.95
CA GLY A 12 31.76 12.68 -47.29
C GLY A 12 31.35 12.77 -45.83
N MET A 13 30.08 12.45 -45.61
CA MET A 13 29.38 12.28 -44.35
C MET A 13 29.81 10.95 -43.70
N ASP A 14 30.34 10.97 -42.48
CA ASP A 14 30.49 9.82 -41.56
C ASP A 14 30.60 10.44 -40.14
N SER A 15 29.63 10.49 -39.23
CA SER A 15 28.60 9.52 -38.82
C SER A 15 29.12 8.13 -38.50
N ASP A 16 30.01 8.02 -37.51
CA ASP A 16 30.02 6.84 -36.64
C ASP A 16 30.67 7.12 -35.28
N CYS A 17 29.87 7.64 -34.35
CA CYS A 17 30.00 7.23 -32.95
C CYS A 17 28.70 6.52 -32.56
N SER A 18 28.39 5.47 -33.31
CA SER A 18 27.57 4.38 -32.82
C SER A 18 28.39 3.66 -31.74
N THR A 19 28.38 4.21 -30.52
CA THR A 19 28.53 3.34 -29.34
C THR A 19 27.35 2.40 -29.39
N CYS A 20 27.58 1.26 -30.05
CA CYS A 20 26.82 0.05 -29.93
C CYS A 20 26.50 -0.14 -28.45
N SER A 21 25.26 0.22 -28.10
CA SER A 21 24.67 -0.05 -26.80
C SER A 21 24.55 -1.57 -26.69
N ASN A 22 25.64 -2.21 -26.28
CA ASN A 22 25.52 -3.43 -25.50
C ASN A 22 24.49 -3.07 -24.43
N PRO A 23 23.33 -3.75 -24.36
CA PRO A 23 22.46 -3.55 -23.21
C PRO A 23 23.32 -3.96 -22.02
N GLY A 24 23.83 -2.98 -21.29
CA GLY A 24 24.61 -3.21 -20.08
C GLY A 24 23.79 -4.12 -19.18
N LYS A 25 24.45 -4.83 -18.26
CA LYS A 25 23.72 -5.68 -17.29
C LYS A 25 22.55 -4.89 -16.68
N GLN A 26 21.33 -5.40 -16.84
CA GLN A 26 20.11 -4.82 -16.29
C GLN A 26 19.59 -5.70 -15.17
N VAL A 27 18.94 -5.07 -14.19
CA VAL A 27 18.13 -5.73 -13.18
C VAL A 27 16.77 -6.08 -13.78
N VAL A 28 16.44 -7.37 -13.83
CA VAL A 28 15.13 -7.84 -14.28
C VAL A 28 14.14 -7.79 -13.10
N VAL A 29 13.12 -6.95 -13.22
CA VAL A 29 12.06 -6.81 -12.21
C VAL A 29 10.81 -7.56 -12.68
N GLY A 30 10.50 -8.66 -12.01
CA GLY A 30 9.33 -9.50 -12.26
C GLY A 30 8.08 -8.97 -11.55
N ILE A 31 7.00 -8.75 -12.29
CA ILE A 31 5.66 -8.45 -11.74
C ILE A 31 4.81 -9.70 -11.80
N CYS A 32 4.51 -10.30 -10.65
CA CYS A 32 3.72 -11.51 -10.52
C CYS A 32 2.43 -11.24 -9.71
N ALA A 33 1.36 -10.91 -10.41
CA ALA A 33 0.03 -10.69 -9.84
C ALA A 33 -1.05 -10.94 -10.92
N MET A 34 -2.31 -11.07 -10.52
CA MET A 34 -3.43 -11.26 -11.45
C MET A 34 -3.52 -10.12 -12.49
N ALA A 35 -3.96 -10.43 -13.71
CA ALA A 35 -4.07 -9.50 -14.83
C ALA A 35 -4.90 -8.26 -14.49
N LYS A 36 -5.99 -8.43 -13.73
CA LYS A 36 -6.81 -7.30 -13.22
C LYS A 36 -5.99 -6.26 -12.45
N LYS A 37 -4.92 -6.69 -11.76
CA LYS A 37 -4.02 -5.83 -10.99
C LYS A 37 -2.90 -5.29 -11.88
N THR A 38 -2.25 -6.15 -12.67
CA THR A 38 -1.12 -5.76 -13.53
C THR A 38 -1.54 -4.81 -14.66
N GLN A 39 -2.78 -4.92 -15.14
CA GLN A 39 -3.36 -4.07 -16.18
C GLN A 39 -4.09 -2.83 -15.62
N SER A 40 -4.10 -2.64 -14.30
CA SER A 40 -4.76 -1.48 -13.70
C SER A 40 -4.04 -0.18 -14.06
N LYS A 41 -4.78 0.94 -14.21
CA LYS A 41 -4.20 2.25 -14.53
C LYS A 41 -3.03 2.63 -13.59
N PRO A 42 -3.15 2.55 -12.25
CA PRO A 42 -2.03 2.87 -11.37
C PRO A 42 -0.79 2.01 -11.61
N MET A 43 -0.98 0.71 -11.86
CA MET A 43 0.15 -0.18 -12.16
C MET A 43 0.84 0.26 -13.45
N LYS A 44 0.09 0.46 -14.55
CA LYS A 44 0.67 0.89 -15.83
C LYS A 44 1.46 2.18 -15.70
N GLU A 45 0.91 3.18 -15.01
CA GLU A 45 1.57 4.47 -14.77
C GLU A 45 2.91 4.32 -14.05
N ILE A 46 2.97 3.48 -13.02
CA ILE A 46 4.19 3.23 -12.24
C ILE A 46 5.19 2.38 -13.03
N LEU A 47 4.73 1.34 -13.74
CA LEU A 47 5.61 0.48 -14.53
C LEU A 47 6.24 1.21 -15.71
N THR A 48 5.50 2.10 -16.38
CA THR A 48 6.05 2.94 -17.46
C THR A 48 7.19 3.81 -16.95
N ARG A 49 7.04 4.43 -15.77
CA ARG A 49 8.11 5.24 -15.16
C ARG A 49 9.30 4.41 -14.68
N LEU A 50 9.05 3.20 -14.15
CA LEU A 50 10.12 2.28 -13.78
C LEU A 50 10.93 1.82 -15.00
N GLN A 51 10.32 1.72 -16.18
CA GLN A 51 11.02 1.38 -17.43
C GLN A 51 11.95 2.50 -17.93
N GLU A 52 11.82 3.73 -17.43
CA GLU A 52 12.73 4.84 -17.78
C GLU A 52 14.10 4.72 -17.09
N PHE A 53 14.22 3.86 -16.07
CA PHE A 53 15.51 3.58 -15.43
C PHE A 53 16.38 2.72 -16.36
N GLU A 54 17.53 3.25 -16.76
CA GLU A 54 18.49 2.60 -17.70
C GLU A 54 18.81 1.14 -17.33
N PHE A 55 19.02 0.87 -16.03
CA PHE A 55 19.42 -0.44 -15.52
C PHE A 55 18.25 -1.33 -15.08
N ILE A 56 17.00 -0.97 -15.35
CA ILE A 56 15.83 -1.77 -14.99
C ILE A 56 15.15 -2.31 -16.25
N LYS A 57 14.94 -3.62 -16.29
CA LYS A 57 14.11 -4.29 -17.29
C LYS A 57 12.88 -4.87 -16.63
N MET A 58 11.71 -4.35 -17.00
CA MET A 58 10.43 -4.86 -16.49
C MET A 58 9.99 -6.13 -17.20
N LEU A 59 9.47 -7.09 -16.43
CA LEU A 59 8.93 -8.35 -16.94
C LEU A 59 7.62 -8.68 -16.21
N ILE A 60 6.49 -8.71 -16.92
CA ILE A 60 5.19 -9.04 -16.32
C ILE A 60 4.89 -10.50 -16.60
N PHE A 61 4.63 -11.28 -15.55
CA PHE A 61 4.26 -12.68 -15.69
C PHE A 61 2.82 -12.74 -16.19
N SER A 62 2.56 -13.49 -17.26
CA SER A 62 1.20 -13.64 -17.77
C SER A 62 0.35 -14.43 -16.77
N GLU A 63 -0.95 -14.13 -16.72
CA GLU A 63 -1.87 -14.83 -15.80
C GLU A 63 -1.97 -16.32 -16.14
N ASP A 64 -1.89 -16.69 -17.42
CA ASP A 64 -1.83 -18.09 -17.85
C ASP A 64 -0.61 -18.82 -17.28
N VAL A 65 0.57 -18.21 -17.30
CA VAL A 65 1.78 -18.79 -16.70
C VAL A 65 1.62 -18.92 -15.18
N ILE A 66 1.12 -17.88 -14.51
CA ILE A 66 0.89 -17.88 -13.06
C ILE A 66 -0.07 -19.02 -12.66
N LEU A 67 -1.14 -19.24 -13.41
CA LEU A 67 -2.16 -20.21 -13.05
C LEU A 67 -1.81 -21.64 -13.51
N LYS A 68 -1.38 -21.81 -14.76
CA LYS A 68 -1.31 -23.12 -15.43
C LYS A 68 0.08 -23.75 -15.39
N GLU A 69 1.15 -22.94 -15.47
CA GLU A 69 2.52 -23.46 -15.58
C GLU A 69 3.12 -23.79 -14.21
N SER A 70 4.05 -24.74 -14.18
CA SER A 70 4.88 -25.02 -12.99
C SER A 70 5.83 -23.85 -12.69
N VAL A 71 6.24 -23.68 -11.43
CA VAL A 71 7.06 -22.53 -11.00
C VAL A 71 8.47 -22.55 -11.60
N GLU A 72 8.93 -23.72 -12.01
CA GLU A 72 10.16 -23.94 -12.75
C GLU A 72 10.13 -23.26 -14.12
N ASN A 73 8.95 -23.23 -14.76
CA ASN A 73 8.74 -22.63 -16.08
C ASN A 73 8.45 -21.13 -16.03
N TRP A 74 8.34 -20.53 -14.84
CA TRP A 74 8.08 -19.11 -14.73
C TRP A 74 9.30 -18.28 -15.18
N PRO A 75 9.07 -17.06 -15.69
CA PRO A 75 10.17 -16.21 -16.15
C PRO A 75 11.15 -15.88 -15.01
N LEU A 76 12.45 -15.77 -15.31
CA LEU A 76 13.47 -15.40 -14.32
C LEU A 76 13.45 -13.89 -14.07
N CYS A 77 13.68 -13.51 -12.81
CA CYS A 77 13.86 -12.12 -12.41
C CYS A 77 14.84 -12.02 -11.24
N ASP A 78 15.52 -10.87 -11.13
CA ASP A 78 16.43 -10.55 -10.02
C ASP A 78 15.65 -9.95 -8.83
N CYS A 79 14.58 -9.20 -9.13
CA CYS A 79 13.66 -8.63 -8.16
C CYS A 79 12.23 -9.10 -8.44
N LEU A 80 11.49 -9.49 -7.41
CA LEU A 80 10.08 -9.91 -7.51
C LEU A 80 9.16 -8.93 -6.78
N ILE A 81 8.23 -8.34 -7.53
CA ILE A 81 7.07 -7.62 -7.00
C ILE A 81 5.85 -8.52 -7.20
N SER A 82 5.38 -9.12 -6.11
CA SER A 82 4.26 -10.06 -6.14
C SER A 82 3.35 -9.87 -4.95
N PHE A 83 2.05 -9.97 -5.18
CA PHE A 83 1.04 -9.72 -4.16
C PHE A 83 -0.27 -10.44 -4.43
N HIS A 84 -0.86 -10.94 -3.34
CA HIS A 84 -2.12 -11.66 -3.36
C HIS A 84 -3.30 -10.76 -3.73
N SER A 85 -4.23 -11.34 -4.48
CA SER A 85 -5.59 -10.86 -4.62
C SER A 85 -6.47 -12.04 -5.01
N LYS A 86 -7.80 -11.93 -4.85
CA LYS A 86 -8.75 -13.00 -5.20
C LYS A 86 -8.37 -13.75 -6.49
N GLY A 87 -8.09 -15.05 -6.35
CA GLY A 87 -7.72 -15.96 -7.44
C GLY A 87 -6.20 -16.14 -7.65
N PHE A 88 -5.35 -15.43 -6.91
CA PHE A 88 -3.90 -15.54 -7.03
C PHE A 88 -3.34 -16.73 -6.26
N PRO A 89 -2.53 -17.60 -6.88
CA PRO A 89 -1.93 -18.76 -6.21
C PRO A 89 -0.69 -18.34 -5.40
N LEU A 90 -0.91 -17.77 -4.20
CA LEU A 90 0.17 -17.27 -3.33
C LEU A 90 1.22 -18.35 -3.01
N GLU A 91 0.80 -19.59 -2.82
CA GLU A 91 1.69 -20.72 -2.56
C GLU A 91 2.69 -20.95 -3.71
N LYS A 92 2.24 -20.85 -4.97
CA LYS A 92 3.14 -20.95 -6.14
C LYS A 92 4.14 -19.80 -6.18
N ALA A 93 3.72 -18.59 -5.82
CA ALA A 93 4.64 -17.45 -5.74
C ALA A 93 5.72 -17.66 -4.67
N ILE A 94 5.36 -18.25 -3.52
CA ILE A 94 6.31 -18.63 -2.46
C ILE A 94 7.29 -19.69 -2.96
N GLN A 95 6.80 -20.75 -3.60
CA GLN A 95 7.64 -21.80 -4.18
C GLN A 95 8.61 -21.24 -5.23
N TYR A 96 8.13 -20.35 -6.12
CA TYR A 96 8.98 -19.63 -7.07
C TYR A 96 10.07 -18.83 -6.35
N ALA A 97 9.72 -18.06 -5.32
CA ALA A 97 10.67 -17.24 -4.58
C ALA A 97 11.71 -18.10 -3.83
N GLN A 98 11.32 -19.26 -3.30
CA GLN A 98 12.25 -20.21 -2.68
C GLN A 98 13.20 -20.86 -3.69
N LEU A 99 12.68 -21.20 -4.88
CA LEU A 99 13.45 -21.81 -5.96
C LEU A 99 14.46 -20.84 -6.58
N ARG A 100 14.02 -19.62 -6.89
CA ARG A 100 14.81 -18.63 -7.66
C ARG A 100 15.54 -17.60 -6.80
N LYS A 101 15.15 -17.45 -5.54
CA LYS A 101 15.73 -16.51 -4.55
C LYS A 101 15.87 -15.06 -5.06
N PRO A 102 14.84 -14.45 -5.70
CA PRO A 102 14.91 -13.05 -6.09
C PRO A 102 14.88 -12.14 -4.87
N TYR A 103 15.27 -10.88 -5.03
CA TYR A 103 14.96 -9.83 -4.06
C TYR A 103 13.44 -9.59 -4.03
N VAL A 104 12.77 -9.98 -2.94
CA VAL A 104 11.31 -9.89 -2.82
C VAL A 104 10.91 -8.58 -2.16
N LEU A 105 10.23 -7.71 -2.90
CA LEU A 105 9.89 -6.34 -2.45
C LEU A 105 8.77 -6.31 -1.40
N ASN A 106 7.77 -7.19 -1.54
CA ASN A 106 6.68 -7.38 -0.59
C ASN A 106 6.71 -8.84 -0.13
N ASN A 107 6.98 -9.09 1.15
CA ASN A 107 7.14 -10.44 1.66
C ASN A 107 5.89 -11.28 1.40
N LEU A 108 6.06 -12.47 0.80
CA LEU A 108 4.95 -13.32 0.38
C LEU A 108 4.28 -14.06 1.54
N HIS A 109 5.05 -14.54 2.52
CA HIS A 109 4.49 -15.24 3.68
C HIS A 109 3.59 -14.33 4.52
N MET A 110 4.00 -13.08 4.73
CA MET A 110 3.21 -12.08 5.46
C MET A 110 1.85 -11.80 4.79
N GLN A 111 1.67 -12.12 3.51
CA GLN A 111 0.39 -11.93 2.83
C GLN A 111 -0.67 -12.94 3.27
N TYR A 112 -0.30 -14.09 3.85
CA TYR A 112 -1.26 -14.95 4.54
C TYR A 112 -1.73 -14.32 5.85
N ASP A 113 -0.82 -13.68 6.58
CA ASP A 113 -1.18 -13.02 7.85
C ASP A 113 -2.07 -11.80 7.61
N ILE A 114 -1.86 -11.06 6.52
CA ILE A 114 -2.71 -9.93 6.12
C ILE A 114 -4.15 -10.38 5.77
N GLN A 115 -4.35 -11.64 5.38
CA GLN A 115 -5.70 -12.16 5.07
C GLN A 115 -6.52 -12.50 6.33
N ASP A 116 -5.91 -12.52 7.52
CA ASP A 116 -6.55 -12.80 8.80
C ASP A 116 -6.42 -11.61 9.74
N ARG A 117 -7.55 -10.94 10.02
CA ARG A 117 -7.58 -9.74 10.87
C ARG A 117 -7.05 -10.00 12.28
N ARG A 118 -7.17 -11.23 12.79
CA ARG A 118 -6.63 -11.61 14.12
C ARG A 118 -5.12 -11.49 14.13
N ARG A 119 -4.47 -11.97 13.06
CA ARG A 119 -3.00 -11.90 12.90
C ARG A 119 -2.55 -10.48 12.64
N VAL A 120 -3.29 -9.72 11.83
CA VAL A 120 -3.03 -8.29 11.63
C VAL A 120 -3.01 -7.56 12.98
N TYR A 121 -4.02 -7.75 13.81
CA TYR A 121 -4.13 -7.06 15.09
C TYR A 121 -3.03 -7.50 16.07
N ALA A 122 -2.74 -8.81 16.15
CA ALA A 122 -1.64 -9.32 16.96
C ALA A 122 -0.27 -8.74 16.57
N ILE A 123 -0.01 -8.52 15.27
CA ILE A 123 1.22 -7.86 14.79
C ILE A 123 1.22 -6.39 15.20
N LEU A 124 0.11 -5.67 15.05
CA LEU A 124 0.01 -4.26 15.43
C LEU A 124 0.24 -4.06 16.94
N GLU A 125 -0.36 -4.91 17.79
CA GLU A 125 -0.15 -4.88 19.24
C GLU A 125 1.31 -5.15 19.62
N LYS A 126 1.93 -6.18 19.01
CA LYS A 126 3.33 -6.53 19.26
C LYS A 126 4.28 -5.36 18.96
N GLU A 127 3.97 -4.56 17.96
CA GLU A 127 4.76 -3.38 17.57
C GLU A 127 4.41 -2.11 18.35
N GLY A 128 3.47 -2.19 19.30
CA GLY A 128 2.97 -1.06 20.07
C GLY A 128 2.37 0.02 19.17
N ILE A 129 1.58 -0.39 18.18
CA ILE A 129 0.78 0.51 17.35
C ILE A 129 -0.61 0.60 17.97
N GLU A 130 -1.11 1.83 18.15
CA GLU A 130 -2.44 2.05 18.70
C GLU A 130 -3.51 1.51 17.72
N ILE A 131 -4.40 0.67 18.24
CA ILE A 131 -5.55 0.08 17.55
C ILE A 131 -6.79 0.23 18.45
N PRO A 132 -8.02 0.16 17.91
CA PRO A 132 -9.22 0.11 18.74
C PRO A 132 -9.16 -1.08 19.71
N ARG A 133 -9.65 -0.89 20.94
CA ARG A 133 -9.79 -1.99 21.89
C ARG A 133 -10.71 -3.04 21.26
N TYR A 134 -10.29 -4.31 21.30
CA TYR A 134 -10.99 -5.37 20.59
C TYR A 134 -10.99 -6.69 21.37
N ALA A 135 -11.86 -7.60 20.95
CA ALA A 135 -11.89 -9.00 21.35
C ALA A 135 -12.22 -9.89 20.14
N VAL A 136 -11.72 -11.12 20.14
CA VAL A 136 -11.97 -12.08 19.06
C VAL A 136 -12.97 -13.13 19.54
N LEU A 137 -14.09 -13.25 18.84
CA LEU A 137 -15.03 -14.36 18.98
C LEU A 137 -14.71 -15.40 17.90
N ASP A 138 -13.93 -16.42 18.28
CA ASP A 138 -13.38 -17.41 17.35
C ASP A 138 -14.17 -18.72 17.42
N ARG A 139 -15.30 -18.78 16.70
CA ARG A 139 -16.20 -19.94 16.67
C ARG A 139 -15.63 -21.15 15.92
N ASP A 140 -14.50 -20.97 15.23
CA ASP A 140 -13.78 -22.04 14.53
C ASP A 140 -12.71 -22.69 15.43
N SER A 141 -12.47 -22.14 16.62
CA SER A 141 -11.52 -22.66 17.60
C SER A 141 -11.98 -24.01 18.17
N PRO A 142 -11.06 -24.94 18.48
CA PRO A 142 -11.40 -26.13 19.25
C PRO A 142 -11.66 -25.83 20.73
N ASP A 143 -11.25 -24.67 21.23
CA ASP A 143 -11.43 -24.25 22.63
C ASP A 143 -12.79 -23.56 22.83
N PRO A 144 -13.74 -24.17 23.57
CA PRO A 144 -15.07 -23.60 23.79
C PRO A 144 -15.08 -22.23 24.46
N LYS A 145 -14.03 -21.87 25.21
CA LYS A 145 -13.92 -20.56 25.87
C LYS A 145 -13.80 -19.40 24.88
N GLN A 146 -13.38 -19.68 23.65
CA GLN A 146 -13.28 -18.68 22.58
C GLN A 146 -14.63 -18.39 21.92
N HIS A 147 -15.70 -19.09 22.32
CA HIS A 147 -17.04 -19.01 21.74
C HIS A 147 -18.01 -18.21 22.63
N GLU A 148 -17.54 -17.71 23.77
CA GLU A 148 -18.36 -17.04 24.77
C GLU A 148 -18.82 -15.67 24.27
N LEU A 149 -20.12 -15.57 23.99
CA LEU A 149 -20.80 -14.33 23.63
C LEU A 149 -22.08 -14.18 24.45
N ILE A 150 -22.13 -13.15 25.27
CA ILE A 150 -23.36 -12.69 25.93
C ILE A 150 -23.83 -11.44 25.21
N GLU A 151 -25.09 -11.44 24.76
CA GLU A 151 -25.69 -10.31 24.07
C GLU A 151 -26.82 -9.72 24.91
N SER A 152 -26.73 -8.41 25.13
CA SER A 152 -27.76 -7.59 25.78
C SER A 152 -28.39 -6.64 24.76
N GLU A 153 -29.25 -5.73 25.23
CA GLU A 153 -29.87 -4.73 24.36
C GLU A 153 -28.84 -3.73 23.79
N ASP A 154 -27.99 -3.17 24.66
CA ASP A 154 -27.05 -2.08 24.32
C ASP A 154 -25.57 -2.44 24.49
N HIS A 155 -25.24 -3.72 24.70
CA HIS A 155 -23.85 -4.18 24.73
C HIS A 155 -23.74 -5.66 24.34
N VAL A 156 -22.51 -6.06 24.04
CA VAL A 156 -22.08 -7.47 23.99
C VAL A 156 -20.91 -7.70 24.93
N GLU A 157 -20.79 -8.91 25.44
CA GLU A 157 -19.64 -9.40 26.19
C GLU A 157 -19.01 -10.55 25.42
N VAL A 158 -17.76 -10.38 25.01
CA VAL A 158 -17.00 -11.34 24.21
C VAL A 158 -15.82 -11.80 25.04
N ASN A 159 -15.80 -13.08 25.42
CA ASN A 159 -14.78 -13.67 26.29
C ASN A 159 -14.51 -12.83 27.56
N GLY A 160 -15.57 -12.33 28.22
CA GLY A 160 -15.48 -11.49 29.41
C GLY A 160 -15.24 -9.99 29.16
N ILE A 161 -15.07 -9.56 27.90
CA ILE A 161 -14.82 -8.15 27.55
C ILE A 161 -16.10 -7.50 27.05
N ILE A 162 -16.55 -6.46 27.74
CA ILE A 162 -17.78 -5.72 27.40
C ILE A 162 -17.51 -4.65 26.33
N PHE A 163 -18.39 -4.58 25.34
CA PHE A 163 -18.46 -3.56 24.30
C PHE A 163 -19.87 -2.94 24.30
N ASN A 164 -19.97 -1.69 24.75
CA ASN A 164 -21.22 -0.93 24.67
C ASN A 164 -21.43 -0.43 23.24
N LYS A 165 -22.68 -0.33 22.80
CA LYS A 165 -22.99 0.31 21.52
C LYS A 165 -22.67 1.82 21.58
N PRO A 166 -22.08 2.43 20.54
CA PRO A 166 -21.73 1.77 19.28
C PRO A 166 -20.44 0.94 19.35
N PHE A 167 -20.46 -0.23 18.70
CA PHE A 167 -19.30 -1.08 18.47
C PHE A 167 -19.29 -1.61 17.04
N VAL A 168 -18.13 -2.08 16.58
CA VAL A 168 -17.92 -2.61 15.23
C VAL A 168 -17.69 -4.12 15.30
N GLU A 169 -18.30 -4.86 14.38
CA GLU A 169 -18.13 -6.31 14.21
C GLU A 169 -17.54 -6.60 12.81
N LYS A 170 -16.31 -7.11 12.78
CA LYS A 170 -15.58 -7.44 11.54
C LYS A 170 -15.43 -8.95 11.39
N PRO A 171 -15.70 -9.54 10.22
CA PRO A 171 -15.31 -10.93 9.95
C PRO A 171 -13.81 -11.13 10.17
N VAL A 172 -13.40 -12.28 10.72
CA VAL A 172 -11.95 -12.57 10.91
C VAL A 172 -11.18 -12.61 9.60
N SER A 173 -11.85 -12.97 8.49
CA SER A 173 -11.27 -12.86 7.14
C SER A 173 -11.18 -11.39 6.73
N ALA A 174 -9.98 -10.93 6.40
CA ALA A 174 -9.76 -9.58 5.88
C ALA A 174 -10.30 -9.40 4.45
N GLU A 175 -10.51 -10.50 3.71
CA GLU A 175 -11.14 -10.47 2.39
C GLU A 175 -12.67 -10.29 2.45
N ASP A 176 -13.28 -10.58 3.60
CA ASP A 176 -14.69 -10.28 3.85
C ASP A 176 -14.84 -8.83 4.34
N HIS A 177 -15.57 -8.05 3.56
CA HIS A 177 -15.80 -6.62 3.76
C HIS A 177 -17.19 -6.34 4.36
N ASN A 178 -17.92 -7.38 4.79
CA ASN A 178 -19.22 -7.25 5.46
C ASN A 178 -19.00 -6.85 6.93
N ILE A 179 -18.63 -5.60 7.16
CA ILE A 179 -18.36 -5.02 8.49
C ILE A 179 -19.63 -4.36 9.00
N TYR A 180 -20.05 -4.71 10.22
CA TYR A 180 -21.29 -4.18 10.80
C TYR A 180 -20.97 -3.24 11.95
N ILE A 181 -21.78 -2.18 12.09
CA ILE A 181 -21.70 -1.23 13.20
C ILE A 181 -23.06 -1.25 13.88
N TYR A 182 -23.09 -1.47 15.19
CA TYR A 182 -24.34 -1.58 15.94
C TYR A 182 -24.59 -0.30 16.72
N TYR A 183 -25.79 0.28 16.61
CA TYR A 183 -26.12 1.56 17.25
C TYR A 183 -26.89 1.38 18.55
N PRO A 184 -26.65 2.25 19.55
CA PRO A 184 -27.36 2.16 20.83
C PRO A 184 -28.84 2.49 20.66
N THR A 185 -29.68 1.96 21.55
CA THR A 185 -31.12 2.23 21.60
C THR A 185 -31.40 3.73 21.72
N SER A 186 -30.54 4.47 22.43
CA SER A 186 -30.63 5.94 22.55
C SER A 186 -30.51 6.69 21.22
N ALA A 187 -29.89 6.08 20.20
CA ALA A 187 -29.75 6.61 18.85
C ALA A 187 -30.75 5.99 17.85
N GLY A 188 -31.75 5.24 18.33
CA GLY A 188 -32.75 4.56 17.52
C GLY A 188 -32.46 3.09 17.21
N GLY A 189 -31.34 2.55 17.72
CA GLY A 189 -30.95 1.15 17.51
C GLY A 189 -30.57 0.83 16.07
N GLY A 190 -30.64 -0.46 15.72
CA GLY A 190 -30.29 -0.98 14.41
C GLY A 190 -28.79 -1.14 14.18
N SER A 191 -28.42 -1.31 12.91
CA SER A 191 -27.04 -1.51 12.49
C SER A 191 -26.76 -0.91 11.10
N GLN A 192 -25.53 -0.45 10.91
CA GLN A 192 -24.98 -0.09 9.61
C GLN A 192 -24.21 -1.27 9.03
N ARG A 193 -24.58 -1.73 7.84
CA ARG A 193 -23.96 -2.87 7.18
C ARG A 193 -23.09 -2.39 6.03
N LEU A 194 -21.77 -2.37 6.25
CA LEU A 194 -20.79 -2.00 5.23
C LEU A 194 -20.58 -3.19 4.30
N PHE A 195 -20.22 -2.88 3.05
CA PHE A 195 -19.88 -3.88 2.05
C PHE A 195 -18.92 -3.29 1.02
N ARG A 196 -18.27 -4.16 0.26
CA ARG A 196 -17.45 -3.74 -0.87
C ARG A 196 -18.33 -2.92 -1.83
N LYS A 197 -17.94 -1.66 -2.05
CA LYS A 197 -18.67 -0.68 -2.85
C LYS A 197 -19.33 -1.25 -4.11
N ILE A 198 -20.64 -0.99 -4.24
CA ILE A 198 -21.46 -1.32 -5.41
C ILE A 198 -22.09 -0.02 -5.90
N GLY A 199 -21.67 0.44 -7.08
CA GLY A 199 -22.15 1.71 -7.65
C GLY A 199 -21.87 2.91 -6.73
N SER A 200 -22.92 3.57 -6.26
CA SER A 200 -22.88 4.75 -5.38
C SER A 200 -23.02 4.43 -3.89
N ARG A 201 -23.03 3.15 -3.51
CA ARG A 201 -23.21 2.71 -2.11
C ARG A 201 -22.01 1.93 -1.58
N SER A 202 -21.76 2.11 -0.28
CA SER A 202 -20.69 1.45 0.49
C SER A 202 -21.18 0.88 1.83
N SER A 203 -22.39 1.26 2.25
CA SER A 203 -23.11 0.63 3.36
C SER A 203 -24.61 0.89 3.22
N VAL A 204 -25.39 0.22 4.07
CA VAL A 204 -26.84 0.42 4.19
C VAL A 204 -27.26 0.25 5.64
N TYR A 205 -28.23 1.06 6.09
CA TYR A 205 -28.86 0.90 7.38
C TYR A 205 -29.76 -0.33 7.40
N SER A 206 -29.80 -1.02 8.54
CA SER A 206 -30.69 -2.14 8.83
C SER A 206 -31.33 -1.93 10.20
N PRO A 207 -32.64 -2.22 10.36
CA PRO A 207 -33.28 -2.16 11.68
C PRO A 207 -32.82 -3.29 12.63
N GLU A 208 -32.10 -4.30 12.11
CA GLU A 208 -31.57 -5.39 12.92
C GLU A 208 -30.55 -4.88 13.93
N SER A 209 -30.82 -5.15 15.21
CA SER A 209 -30.01 -4.70 16.34
C SER A 209 -29.19 -5.82 16.98
N ARG A 210 -29.39 -7.07 16.51
CA ARG A 210 -28.71 -8.27 17.00
C ARG A 210 -27.46 -8.61 16.19
N VAL A 211 -26.45 -9.14 16.88
CA VAL A 211 -25.18 -9.55 16.28
C VAL A 211 -25.30 -10.85 15.47
N ARG A 212 -24.36 -11.06 14.53
CA ARG A 212 -24.35 -12.27 13.69
C ARG A 212 -24.08 -13.52 14.55
N LYS A 213 -24.86 -14.57 14.30
CA LYS A 213 -24.84 -15.83 15.07
C LYS A 213 -23.90 -16.89 14.50
N THR A 214 -23.48 -16.75 13.25
CA THR A 214 -22.63 -17.72 12.55
C THR A 214 -21.37 -17.03 12.02
N GLY A 215 -20.25 -17.74 12.01
CA GLY A 215 -18.93 -17.22 11.64
C GLY A 215 -18.16 -16.64 12.82
N SER A 216 -16.87 -16.38 12.60
CA SER A 216 -15.96 -15.80 13.60
C SER A 216 -15.74 -14.31 13.35
N PHE A 217 -15.70 -13.51 14.41
CA PHE A 217 -15.66 -12.05 14.31
C PHE A 217 -14.68 -11.41 15.29
N ILE A 218 -14.22 -10.21 14.93
CA ILE A 218 -13.59 -9.26 15.84
C ILE A 218 -14.65 -8.24 16.24
N TYR A 219 -14.82 -8.04 17.54
CA TYR A 219 -15.60 -6.94 18.10
C TYR A 219 -14.65 -5.87 18.60
N GLU A 220 -14.88 -4.61 18.23
CA GLU A 220 -14.03 -3.50 18.64
C GLU A 220 -14.83 -2.24 18.97
N ASP A 221 -14.23 -1.37 19.79
CA ASP A 221 -14.79 -0.06 20.10
C ASP A 221 -14.99 0.77 18.82
N PHE A 222 -16.15 1.39 18.68
CA PHE A 222 -16.39 2.36 17.61
C PHE A 222 -15.63 3.66 17.92
N MET A 223 -14.77 4.09 16.99
CA MET A 223 -13.97 5.30 17.16
C MET A 223 -14.72 6.52 16.59
N PRO A 224 -15.00 7.56 17.40
CA PRO A 224 -15.68 8.76 16.92
C PRO A 224 -14.71 9.65 16.13
N THR A 225 -14.71 9.52 14.80
CA THR A 225 -13.96 10.38 13.88
C THR A 225 -14.82 11.55 13.38
N ASP A 226 -14.20 12.51 12.69
CA ASP A 226 -14.91 13.62 12.00
C ASP A 226 -15.66 13.15 10.73
N GLY A 227 -16.07 11.88 10.66
CA GLY A 227 -16.81 11.32 9.54
C GLY A 227 -15.94 10.92 8.33
N THR A 228 -14.62 10.88 8.49
CA THR A 228 -13.69 10.45 7.44
C THR A 228 -12.72 9.37 7.93
N ASP A 229 -12.32 8.50 7.00
CA ASP A 229 -11.26 7.51 7.21
C ASP A 229 -10.00 8.00 6.47
N VAL A 230 -8.86 8.00 7.15
CA VAL A 230 -7.58 8.36 6.55
C VAL A 230 -6.95 7.11 5.94
N LYS A 231 -6.70 7.11 4.63
CA LYS A 231 -6.06 6.02 3.90
C LYS A 231 -4.61 6.34 3.67
N VAL A 232 -3.72 5.48 4.14
CA VAL A 232 -2.28 5.65 4.05
C VAL A 232 -1.68 4.63 3.11
N TYR A 233 -0.72 5.07 2.30
CA TYR A 233 -0.05 4.28 1.27
C TYR A 233 1.46 4.47 1.38
N THR A 234 2.17 3.46 1.86
CA THR A 234 3.62 3.47 2.01
C THR A 234 4.31 3.05 0.71
N VAL A 235 5.51 3.58 0.49
CA VAL A 235 6.46 3.08 -0.52
C VAL A 235 7.83 3.05 0.17
N GLY A 236 8.15 1.93 0.80
CA GLY A 236 9.21 1.84 1.78
C GLY A 236 8.81 2.51 3.11
N PRO A 237 9.69 2.42 4.12
CA PRO A 237 9.38 2.85 5.49
C PRO A 237 9.33 4.37 5.67
N ASP A 238 9.94 5.15 4.77
CA ASP A 238 10.18 6.59 4.94
C ASP A 238 9.29 7.48 4.05
N TYR A 239 8.51 6.87 3.16
CA TYR A 239 7.51 7.57 2.35
C TYR A 239 6.11 7.04 2.64
N ALA A 240 5.18 7.96 2.91
CA ALA A 240 3.76 7.65 3.08
C ALA A 240 2.90 8.77 2.48
N HIS A 241 2.05 8.41 1.53
CA HIS A 241 0.99 9.28 1.02
C HIS A 241 -0.30 9.03 1.82
N ALA A 242 -1.05 10.10 2.11
CA ALA A 242 -2.33 9.98 2.81
C ALA A 242 -3.44 10.80 2.15
N GLU A 243 -4.62 10.21 2.09
CA GLU A 243 -5.86 10.86 1.64
C GLU A 243 -7.02 10.42 2.53
N ALA A 244 -7.92 11.34 2.86
CA ALA A 244 -9.14 11.03 3.59
C ALA A 244 -10.31 10.79 2.62
N ARG A 245 -11.22 9.91 3.01
CA ARG A 245 -12.49 9.67 2.32
C ARG A 245 -13.63 9.66 3.33
N LYS A 246 -14.83 9.99 2.87
CA LYS A 246 -16.03 9.87 3.71
C LYS A 246 -16.14 8.45 4.26
N SER A 247 -16.34 8.34 5.57
CA SER A 247 -16.47 7.05 6.23
C SER A 247 -17.76 6.36 5.78
N PRO A 248 -17.71 5.07 5.40
CA PRO A 248 -18.92 4.31 5.06
C PRO A 248 -19.79 4.06 6.30
N ALA A 249 -19.31 4.35 7.52
CA ALA A 249 -20.08 4.29 8.76
C ALA A 249 -21.21 5.32 8.82
N LEU A 250 -21.18 6.38 7.99
CA LEU A 250 -22.21 7.42 7.97
C LEU A 250 -23.47 6.96 7.24
N ASP A 251 -23.76 7.52 6.05
CA ASP A 251 -24.97 7.25 5.27
C ASP A 251 -24.78 6.19 4.16
N GLY A 252 -23.54 5.73 3.99
CA GLY A 252 -23.15 4.78 2.95
C GLY A 252 -23.16 5.32 1.52
N LYS A 253 -23.53 6.58 1.29
CA LYS A 253 -23.52 7.22 -0.03
C LYS A 253 -22.11 7.69 -0.37
N VAL A 254 -21.58 7.15 -1.48
CA VAL A 254 -20.26 7.51 -1.99
C VAL A 254 -20.35 8.87 -2.65
N GLU A 255 -19.56 9.81 -2.15
CA GLU A 255 -19.44 11.14 -2.73
C GLU A 255 -18.56 11.10 -3.99
N ARG A 256 -19.03 11.74 -5.05
CA ARG A 256 -18.36 11.76 -6.34
C ARG A 256 -18.24 13.18 -6.87
N ASP A 257 -17.13 13.46 -7.54
CA ASP A 257 -16.91 14.71 -8.26
C ASP A 257 -17.71 14.75 -9.59
N SER A 258 -17.59 15.84 -10.32
CA SER A 258 -18.23 16.04 -11.63
C SER A 258 -17.78 15.03 -12.69
N GLU A 259 -16.63 14.38 -12.52
CA GLU A 259 -16.10 13.33 -13.39
C GLU A 259 -16.53 11.92 -12.94
N GLY A 260 -17.35 11.83 -11.87
CA GLY A 260 -17.81 10.57 -11.31
C GLY A 260 -16.75 9.81 -10.49
N LYS A 261 -15.61 10.41 -10.17
CA LYS A 261 -14.58 9.81 -9.29
C LYS A 261 -14.95 10.08 -7.84
N GLU A 262 -14.59 9.14 -6.97
CA GLU A 262 -14.81 9.30 -5.52
C GLU A 262 -13.99 10.47 -4.97
N ILE A 263 -14.65 11.36 -4.23
CA ILE A 263 -14.02 12.53 -3.60
C ILE A 263 -13.01 12.07 -2.55
N ARG A 264 -11.85 12.74 -2.56
CA ARG A 264 -10.72 12.49 -1.66
C ARG A 264 -10.23 13.82 -1.14
N TYR A 265 -9.89 13.87 0.14
CA TYR A 265 -9.35 15.06 0.77
C TYR A 265 -7.86 14.85 1.04
N PRO A 266 -6.97 15.79 0.68
CA PRO A 266 -5.55 15.66 0.94
C PRO A 266 -5.30 15.60 2.45
N VAL A 267 -4.43 14.68 2.89
CA VAL A 267 -4.06 14.56 4.31
C VAL A 267 -2.55 14.66 4.44
N ILE A 268 -2.13 15.53 5.36
CA ILE A 268 -0.74 15.55 5.83
C ILE A 268 -0.70 14.73 7.12
N LEU A 269 0.17 13.72 7.14
CA LEU A 269 0.44 12.91 8.33
C LEU A 269 1.27 13.70 9.33
N ASN A 270 0.90 13.65 10.60
CA ASN A 270 1.73 14.18 11.67
C ASN A 270 2.92 13.23 11.96
N ASN A 271 3.84 13.64 12.83
CA ASN A 271 5.03 12.84 13.13
C ASN A 271 4.72 11.47 13.76
N ALA A 272 3.70 11.38 14.62
CA ALA A 272 3.29 10.10 15.19
C ALA A 272 2.74 9.16 14.11
N GLU A 273 1.94 9.68 13.18
CA GLU A 273 1.39 8.92 12.06
C GLU A 273 2.45 8.49 11.05
N LYS A 274 3.47 9.33 10.79
CA LYS A 274 4.64 8.92 9.98
C LYS A 274 5.40 7.76 10.64
N LEU A 275 5.56 7.78 11.97
CA LEU A 275 6.15 6.67 12.72
C LEU A 275 5.26 5.41 12.66
N ILE A 276 3.94 5.56 12.73
CA ILE A 276 2.99 4.44 12.52
C ILE A 276 3.18 3.86 11.12
N SER A 277 3.22 4.68 10.06
CA SER A 277 3.46 4.24 8.68
C SER A 277 4.75 3.44 8.54
N ARG A 278 5.85 3.94 9.14
CA ARG A 278 7.14 3.25 9.18
C ARG A 278 7.02 1.89 9.86
N LYS A 279 6.41 1.83 11.05
CA LYS A 279 6.23 0.56 11.78
C LYS A 279 5.37 -0.43 10.98
N VAL A 280 4.24 -0.01 10.42
CA VAL A 280 3.37 -0.88 9.60
C VAL A 280 4.14 -1.45 8.40
N CYS A 281 4.85 -0.61 7.66
CA CYS A 281 5.66 -1.04 6.51
C CYS A 281 6.67 -2.14 6.91
N LEU A 282 7.41 -1.94 8.00
CA LEU A 282 8.45 -2.84 8.48
C LEU A 282 7.89 -4.12 9.09
N ALA A 283 6.87 -4.01 9.95
CA ALA A 283 6.27 -5.12 10.67
C ALA A 283 5.62 -6.13 9.73
N PHE A 284 4.87 -5.64 8.73
CA PHE A 284 4.23 -6.48 7.72
C PHE A 284 5.18 -6.84 6.56
N LYS A 285 6.40 -6.28 6.54
CA LYS A 285 7.41 -6.48 5.49
C LYS A 285 6.83 -6.22 4.09
N GLN A 286 5.99 -5.20 3.98
CA GLN A 286 5.32 -4.79 2.75
C GLN A 286 5.87 -3.42 2.35
N THR A 287 6.82 -3.37 1.42
CA THR A 287 7.38 -2.09 0.93
C THR A 287 6.27 -1.20 0.39
N VAL A 288 5.41 -1.74 -0.48
CA VAL A 288 4.17 -1.07 -0.89
C VAL A 288 3.05 -1.57 0.02
N CYS A 289 2.52 -0.73 0.90
CA CYS A 289 1.48 -1.12 1.85
C CYS A 289 0.38 -0.06 1.97
N GLY A 290 -0.88 -0.48 1.89
CA GLY A 290 -2.04 0.31 2.24
C GLY A 290 -2.55 -0.04 3.63
N PHE A 291 -2.93 0.95 4.42
CA PHE A 291 -3.62 0.76 5.71
C PHE A 291 -4.54 1.94 6.02
N ASP A 292 -5.52 1.72 6.90
CA ASP A 292 -6.50 2.73 7.29
C ASP A 292 -6.26 3.22 8.72
N LEU A 293 -6.36 4.53 8.90
CA LEU A 293 -6.24 5.25 10.16
C LEU A 293 -7.54 5.94 10.54
N LEU A 294 -7.90 5.85 11.81
CA LEU A 294 -8.98 6.58 12.45
C LEU A 294 -8.37 7.65 13.35
N ARG A 295 -8.58 8.93 13.03
CA ARG A 295 -8.24 10.06 13.90
C ARG A 295 -9.39 10.28 14.88
N ALA A 296 -9.18 9.95 16.15
CA ALA A 296 -10.19 10.05 17.19
C ALA A 296 -9.55 10.41 18.53
N ASN A 297 -10.22 11.24 19.34
CA ASN A 297 -9.80 11.60 20.70
C ASN A 297 -8.34 12.10 20.77
N GLY A 298 -7.89 12.87 19.77
CA GLY A 298 -6.52 13.41 19.70
C GLY A 298 -5.42 12.39 19.38
N LYS A 299 -5.78 11.14 19.06
CA LYS A 299 -4.88 10.06 18.65
C LYS A 299 -5.22 9.52 17.25
N SER A 300 -4.36 8.67 16.72
CA SER A 300 -4.55 7.97 15.44
C SER A 300 -4.45 6.46 15.67
N TYR A 301 -5.48 5.72 15.27
CA TYR A 301 -5.59 4.28 15.48
C TYR A 301 -5.59 3.56 14.13
N VAL A 302 -4.80 2.49 13.99
CA VAL A 302 -4.86 1.63 12.80
C VAL A 302 -6.06 0.69 12.95
N CYS A 303 -6.93 0.62 11.93
CA CYS A 303 -8.12 -0.23 11.97
C CYS A 303 -8.16 -1.30 10.87
N ASP A 304 -7.26 -1.21 9.87
CA ASP A 304 -7.15 -2.16 8.77
C ASP A 304 -5.77 -2.07 8.10
N VAL A 305 -5.17 -3.21 7.74
CA VAL A 305 -3.93 -3.28 6.95
C VAL A 305 -4.19 -4.16 5.73
N ASN A 306 -4.03 -3.60 4.54
CA ASN A 306 -4.45 -4.20 3.27
C ASN A 306 -3.32 -4.85 2.48
N GLY A 307 -2.05 -4.63 2.88
CA GLY A 307 -0.89 -5.03 2.07
C GLY A 307 -0.80 -4.21 0.78
N PHE A 308 -0.40 -4.83 -0.33
CA PHE A 308 -0.08 -4.12 -1.58
C PHE A 308 -1.24 -3.26 -2.10
N SER A 309 -1.03 -1.94 -2.14
CA SER A 309 -2.04 -0.99 -2.58
C SER A 309 -1.40 0.28 -3.11
N PHE A 310 -1.83 0.72 -4.29
CA PHE A 310 -1.42 2.00 -4.88
C PHE A 310 -2.51 3.06 -4.73
N VAL A 311 -2.06 4.31 -4.57
CA VAL A 311 -2.91 5.50 -4.71
C VAL A 311 -3.42 5.56 -6.14
N LYS A 312 -4.60 6.14 -6.34
CA LYS A 312 -5.20 6.32 -7.67
C LYS A 312 -5.33 7.81 -7.98
N ASN A 313 -5.14 8.15 -9.25
CA ASN A 313 -5.34 9.50 -9.80
C ASN A 313 -4.40 10.57 -9.21
N SER A 314 -3.17 10.18 -8.85
CA SER A 314 -2.15 11.12 -8.37
C SER A 314 -0.87 10.93 -9.16
N ASN A 315 -0.59 11.82 -10.12
CA ASN A 315 0.63 11.75 -10.92
C ASN A 315 1.88 11.88 -10.05
N LYS A 316 1.86 12.82 -9.08
CA LYS A 316 2.94 12.96 -8.10
C LYS A 316 3.23 11.65 -7.38
N TYR A 317 2.19 10.92 -6.93
CA TYR A 317 2.41 9.62 -6.30
C TYR A 317 3.02 8.61 -7.27
N TYR A 318 2.61 8.58 -8.54
CA TYR A 318 3.20 7.66 -9.52
C TYR A 318 4.67 7.97 -9.77
N ASP A 319 5.04 9.24 -9.89
CA ASP A 319 6.43 9.70 -10.03
C ASP A 319 7.25 9.30 -8.80
N ASP A 320 6.78 9.66 -7.60
CA ASP A 320 7.47 9.38 -6.33
C ASP A 320 7.60 7.86 -6.11
N CYS A 321 6.53 7.10 -6.32
CA CYS A 321 6.51 5.66 -6.11
C CYS A 321 7.48 4.95 -7.05
N ALA A 322 7.45 5.26 -8.35
CA ALA A 322 8.36 4.66 -9.32
C ALA A 322 9.82 5.02 -9.00
N LYS A 323 10.09 6.28 -8.64
CA LYS A 323 11.43 6.73 -8.29
C LYS A 323 11.97 6.03 -7.04
N ILE A 324 11.15 5.91 -5.99
CA ILE A 324 11.56 5.24 -4.74
C ILE A 324 11.80 3.75 -4.99
N LEU A 325 10.86 3.05 -5.65
CA LEU A 325 11.01 1.63 -5.95
C LEU A 325 12.23 1.36 -6.83
N GLY A 326 12.44 2.13 -7.89
CA GLY A 326 13.60 1.98 -8.77
C GLY A 326 14.92 2.17 -8.02
N ASN A 327 15.01 3.20 -7.16
CA ASN A 327 16.19 3.43 -6.34
C ASN A 327 16.42 2.34 -5.29
N MET A 328 15.37 1.82 -4.65
CA MET A 328 15.48 0.71 -3.69
C MET A 328 16.01 -0.56 -4.37
N ILE A 329 15.43 -0.91 -5.53
CA ILE A 329 15.80 -2.10 -6.30
C ILE A 329 17.26 -1.99 -6.77
N LEU A 330 17.64 -0.86 -7.36
CA LEU A 330 19.00 -0.65 -7.84
C LEU A 330 20.02 -0.60 -6.70
N ARG A 331 19.70 0.06 -5.58
CA ARG A 331 20.58 0.09 -4.41
C ARG A 331 20.89 -1.31 -3.87
N GLU A 332 19.91 -2.19 -3.84
CA GLU A 332 20.07 -3.56 -3.36
C GLU A 332 20.82 -4.46 -4.36
N LEU A 333 20.47 -4.37 -5.64
CA LEU A 333 20.89 -5.36 -6.64
C LEU A 333 22.09 -4.95 -7.49
N THR A 334 22.37 -3.66 -7.63
CA THR A 334 23.52 -3.22 -8.46
C THR A 334 24.87 -3.67 -7.89
N PRO A 335 25.12 -3.70 -6.56
CA PRO A 335 26.39 -4.23 -6.03
C PRO A 335 26.54 -5.74 -6.29
N THR A 336 25.46 -6.51 -6.13
CA THR A 336 25.49 -7.97 -6.29
C THR A 336 25.62 -8.37 -7.77
N LEU A 337 25.00 -7.61 -8.68
CA LEU A 337 25.06 -7.85 -10.12
C LEU A 337 26.26 -7.19 -10.81
N HIS A 338 27.08 -6.43 -10.06
CA HIS A 338 28.24 -5.68 -10.55
C HIS A 338 27.85 -4.68 -11.66
N ILE A 339 26.77 -3.95 -11.43
CA ILE A 339 26.27 -2.89 -12.30
C ILE A 339 26.84 -1.55 -11.78
N PRO A 340 27.51 -0.73 -12.61
CA PRO A 340 28.12 0.53 -12.19
C PRO A 340 27.08 1.64 -12.04
N TRP A 341 26.11 1.44 -11.14
CA TRP A 341 25.09 2.43 -10.85
C TRP A 341 25.59 3.39 -9.77
N LEU A 342 25.68 4.68 -10.11
CA LEU A 342 25.96 5.72 -9.12
C LEU A 342 24.69 5.99 -8.32
N VAL A 343 24.73 5.70 -7.02
CA VAL A 343 23.63 6.00 -6.12
C VAL A 343 23.34 7.51 -6.21
N PRO A 344 22.16 7.91 -6.71
CA PRO A 344 21.81 9.32 -6.80
C PRO A 344 21.80 9.89 -5.38
N PHE A 345 22.35 11.09 -5.22
CA PHE A 345 22.21 11.84 -3.99
C PHE A 345 20.71 12.07 -3.72
N GLN A 346 20.15 11.35 -2.76
CA GLN A 346 18.77 11.54 -2.32
C GLN A 346 18.76 12.54 -1.17
N LEU A 347 18.13 13.70 -1.38
CA LEU A 347 17.79 14.66 -0.33
C LEU A 347 16.77 14.11 0.70
N ASP A 348 16.21 12.93 0.44
CA ASP A 348 15.08 12.33 1.16
C ASP A 348 15.48 11.31 2.23
N ASP A 349 16.78 11.07 2.47
CA ASP A 349 17.19 10.73 3.83
C ASP A 349 17.18 12.06 4.58
N PRO A 350 16.12 12.43 5.35
CA PRO A 350 16.21 13.61 6.19
C PRO A 350 17.46 13.39 7.04
N PRO A 351 18.39 14.36 7.11
CA PRO A 351 19.53 14.22 7.99
C PRO A 351 18.94 13.97 9.38
N ILE A 352 19.15 12.77 9.91
CA ILE A 352 18.91 12.50 11.32
C ILE A 352 20.01 13.29 12.01
N VAL A 353 19.78 14.59 12.18
CA VAL A 353 20.61 15.43 13.03
C VAL A 353 20.17 15.04 14.43
N PRO A 354 21.01 14.36 15.23
CA PRO A 354 20.67 14.11 16.61
C PRO A 354 20.64 15.47 17.30
N THR A 355 19.44 15.97 17.60
CA THR A 355 19.30 17.08 18.53
C THR A 355 19.54 16.53 19.94
N THR A 356 20.10 17.34 20.82
CA THR A 356 20.36 17.00 22.24
C THR A 356 19.11 16.55 23.02
N PHE A 357 17.92 16.62 22.40
CA PHE A 357 16.61 16.24 22.96
C PHE A 357 15.85 15.19 22.13
N GLY A 358 16.46 14.56 21.12
CA GLY A 358 15.89 13.36 20.45
C GLY A 358 14.68 13.59 19.54
N LYS A 359 14.42 14.80 19.04
CA LYS A 359 13.34 15.05 18.06
C LYS A 359 13.90 15.26 16.64
N MET A 360 13.27 14.60 15.66
CA MET A 360 13.54 14.81 14.22
C MET A 360 13.07 16.20 13.76
N MET A 361 13.85 16.83 12.88
CA MET A 361 13.51 18.12 12.25
C MET A 361 12.52 17.90 11.10
N GLU A 362 11.52 18.78 10.98
CA GLU A 362 10.52 18.74 9.90
C GLU A 362 10.53 20.07 9.14
N LEU A 363 10.69 20.02 7.81
CA LEU A 363 10.53 21.19 6.94
C LEU A 363 9.05 21.60 6.92
N ARG A 364 8.72 22.70 7.60
CA ARG A 364 7.33 23.21 7.70
C ARG A 364 6.90 24.05 6.51
N CYS A 365 7.82 24.84 5.98
CA CYS A 365 7.59 25.66 4.79
C CYS A 365 8.93 25.97 4.13
N VAL A 366 8.87 26.22 2.82
CA VAL A 366 9.94 26.88 2.08
C VAL A 366 9.41 28.24 1.70
N VAL A 367 10.05 29.29 2.20
CA VAL A 367 9.75 30.66 1.79
C VAL A 367 10.77 31.04 0.72
N ALA A 368 10.33 31.13 -0.53
CA ALA A 368 11.15 31.58 -1.65
C ALA A 368 10.78 33.02 -1.99
N GLY A 369 11.71 33.96 -1.75
CA GLY A 369 11.58 35.34 -2.22
C GLY A 369 12.13 35.46 -3.64
N ILE A 370 11.26 35.67 -4.63
CA ILE A 370 11.68 35.96 -6.00
C ILE A 370 11.58 37.46 -6.20
N ARG A 371 12.72 38.13 -6.39
CA ARG A 371 12.76 39.55 -6.73
C ARG A 371 13.09 39.67 -8.22
N HIS A 372 12.19 40.29 -8.99
CA HIS A 372 12.54 40.75 -10.32
C HIS A 372 13.54 41.91 -10.16
N GLY A 373 14.78 41.72 -10.58
CA GLY A 373 15.67 42.85 -10.80
C GLY A 373 15.15 43.59 -12.03
N GLU A 374 14.47 44.71 -11.84
CA GLU A 374 14.31 45.66 -12.94
C GLU A 374 15.72 46.13 -13.30
N ARG A 375 16.23 45.65 -14.44
CA ARG A 375 17.29 46.34 -15.15
C ARG A 375 16.61 47.25 -16.15
N ASN A 376 16.29 48.47 -15.73
CA ASN A 376 16.44 49.62 -16.60
C ASN A 376 16.99 50.79 -15.77
N PRO A 377 18.06 51.44 -16.25
CA PRO A 377 18.83 52.46 -15.52
C PRO A 377 18.10 53.79 -15.31
#